data_AF-A0A1M6P7Q1-F1
#
_entry.id   AF-A0A1M6P7Q1-F1
#
_cell.length_a   1.000
_cell.length_b   1.000
_cell.length_c   1.000
_cell.angle_alpha   90.00
_cell.angle_beta   90.00
_cell.angle_gamma   90.00
#
_symmetry.space_group_name_H-M   'P 1'
#
loop_
_entity.id
_entity.type
_entity.pdbx_description
1 polymer ?
#
loop_
_entity_poly.entity_id
_entity_poly.type
_entity_poly.pdbx_seq_one_letter_code
_entity_poly.pdbx_strand_id
1 'polypeptide(L)' 'MLNTETNIAAPDEFYEALLAIHQDLTPDQARAVDARLILLLSNHIGDMAVLRQAMARARQGIEPAGHDATIAARA' A
#
# COMPACT_ATOMS: atom_id res chain seq x y z
N MET A 1 -17.64 1.63 -7.80
CA MET A 1 -17.69 1.87 -6.33
C MET A 1 -16.70 0.94 -5.67
N LEU A 2 -15.97 1.39 -4.64
CA LEU A 2 -14.99 0.57 -3.93
C LEU A 2 -15.67 -0.53 -3.09
N ASN A 3 -15.21 -1.78 -3.21
CA ASN A 3 -15.60 -2.88 -2.34
C ASN A 3 -14.68 -2.91 -1.10
N THR A 4 -15.26 -2.93 0.10
CA THR A 4 -14.52 -3.05 1.37
C THR A 4 -14.92 -4.26 2.21
N GLU A 5 -15.70 -5.17 1.63
CA GLU A 5 -16.06 -6.45 2.24
C GLU A 5 -15.02 -7.52 1.88
N THR A 6 -15.08 -8.67 2.57
CA THR A 6 -14.26 -9.83 2.24
C THR A 6 -14.56 -10.31 0.81
N ASN A 7 -13.58 -10.17 -0.08
CA ASN A 7 -13.73 -10.46 -1.51
C ASN A 7 -12.68 -11.44 -2.06
N ILE A 8 -11.82 -12.00 -1.19
CA ILE A 8 -10.80 -12.98 -1.56
C ILE A 8 -11.29 -14.34 -1.06
N ALA A 9 -11.40 -15.32 -1.97
CA ALA A 9 -11.94 -16.65 -1.66
C ALA A 9 -11.05 -17.45 -0.70
N ALA A 10 -9.73 -17.30 -0.79
CA ALA A 10 -8.74 -17.91 0.10
C ALA A 10 -7.83 -16.81 0.68
N PRO A 11 -8.28 -16.10 1.75
CA PRO A 11 -7.52 -15.01 2.35
C PRO A 11 -6.14 -15.43 2.85
N ASP A 12 -6.04 -16.64 3.42
CA ASP A 12 -4.79 -17.17 3.99
C ASP A 12 -3.75 -17.43 2.88
N GLU A 13 -4.15 -18.09 1.80
CA GLU A 13 -3.27 -18.35 0.64
C GLU A 13 -2.78 -17.04 0.01
N PHE A 14 -3.67 -16.04 -0.12
CA PHE A 14 -3.27 -14.72 -0.60
C PHE A 14 -2.27 -14.04 0.34
N TYR A 15 -2.47 -14.13 1.65
CA TYR A 15 -1.57 -13.53 2.63
C TYR A 15 -0.19 -14.21 2.62
N GLU A 16 -0.15 -15.53 2.53
CA GLU A 16 1.09 -16.30 2.38
C GLU A 16 1.85 -15.90 1.11
N ALA A 17 1.16 -15.79 -0.04
CA ALA A 17 1.75 -15.35 -1.28
C ALA A 17 2.30 -13.91 -1.19
N LEU A 18 1.59 -13.00 -0.51
CA LEU A 18 2.01 -11.62 -0.30
C LEU A 18 3.24 -11.52 0.62
N LEU A 19 3.33 -12.37 1.64
CA LEU A 19 4.54 -12.45 2.47
C LEU A 19 5.71 -13.04 1.67
N ALA A 20 5.46 -14.03 0.83
CA ALA A 20 6.50 -14.70 0.05
C ALA A 20 7.25 -13.74 -0.88
N ILE A 21 6.57 -12.80 -1.53
CA ILE A 21 7.22 -11.83 -2.42
C ILE A 21 8.13 -10.83 -1.69
N HIS A 22 8.07 -10.78 -0.36
CA HIS A 22 8.90 -9.91 0.48
C HIS A 22 10.10 -10.62 1.12
N GLN A 23 10.21 -11.95 0.96
CA GLN A 23 11.31 -12.73 1.54
C GLN A 23 12.66 -12.27 0.96
N ASP A 24 13.67 -12.20 1.83
CA ASP A 24 15.05 -11.79 1.51
C ASP A 24 15.21 -10.38 0.93
N LEU A 25 14.19 -9.52 1.06
CA LEU A 25 14.24 -8.13 0.60
C LEU A 25 14.63 -7.16 1.73
N THR A 26 15.39 -6.12 1.38
CA THR A 26 15.56 -4.97 2.27
C THR A 26 14.24 -4.18 2.38
N PRO A 27 14.07 -3.35 3.42
CA PRO A 27 12.88 -2.49 3.54
C PRO A 27 12.62 -1.63 2.30
N ASP A 28 13.68 -1.18 1.61
CA ASP A 28 13.57 -0.33 0.43
C ASP A 28 13.11 -1.13 -0.80
N GLN A 29 13.60 -2.36 -0.94
CA GLN A 29 13.16 -3.29 -1.98
C GLN A 29 11.71 -3.73 -1.77
N ALA A 30 11.32 -4.02 -0.52
CA ALA A 30 9.93 -4.33 -0.17
C ALA A 30 8.98 -3.20 -0.60
N ARG A 31 9.30 -1.94 -0.25
CA ARG A 31 8.51 -0.78 -0.69
C ARG A 31 8.45 -0.64 -2.22
N ALA A 32 9.51 -0.99 -2.94
CA ALA A 32 9.52 -0.97 -4.39
C ALA A 32 8.60 -2.05 -5.00
N VAL A 33 8.56 -3.25 -4.40
CA VAL A 33 7.64 -4.33 -4.76
C VAL A 33 6.19 -3.89 -4.51
N ASP A 34 5.89 -3.35 -3.34
CA ASP A 34 4.56 -2.83 -3.00
C ASP A 34 4.09 -1.75 -3.99
N ALA A 35 4.95 -0.77 -4.30
CA ALA A 35 4.62 0.28 -5.27
C ALA A 35 4.31 -0.29 -6.65
N ARG A 36 5.08 -1.28 -7.11
CA ARG A 36 4.83 -1.96 -8.40
C ARG A 36 3.53 -2.74 -8.38
N LEU A 37 3.25 -3.49 -7.31
CA LEU A 37 2.02 -4.25 -7.14
C LEU A 37 0.79 -3.33 -7.15
N ILE A 38 0.85 -2.20 -6.43
CA ILE A 38 -0.21 -1.18 -6.42
C ILE A 38 -0.50 -0.68 -7.84
N LEU A 39 0.54 -0.38 -8.64
CA LEU A 39 0.37 0.09 -10.01
C LEU A 39 -0.24 -0.98 -10.94
N LEU A 40 0.21 -2.24 -10.80
CA LEU A 40 -0.34 -3.36 -11.57
C LEU A 40 -1.82 -3.59 -11.26
N LEU A 41 -2.19 -3.61 -9.98
CA LEU A 41 -3.58 -3.75 -9.54
C LEU A 41 -4.42 -2.54 -9.96
N SER A 42 -3.87 -1.32 -9.90
CA SER A 42 -4.56 -0.12 -10.36
C SER A 42 -4.86 -0.17 -11.86
N ASN A 43 -3.90 -0.65 -12.66
CA ASN A 43 -4.10 -0.88 -14.08
C ASN A 43 -5.16 -1.96 -14.35
N HIS A 44 -5.16 -3.05 -13.58
CA HIS A 44 -6.18 -4.09 -13.69
C HIS A 44 -7.59 -3.58 -13.35
N ILE A 45 -7.72 -2.72 -12.33
CA ILE A 45 -9.00 -2.11 -11.93
C ILE A 45 -9.52 -1.14 -13.00
N GLY A 46 -8.66 -0.28 -13.56
CA GLY A 46 -8.98 0.63 -14.68
C GLY A 46 -10.00 1.75 -14.39
N ASP A 47 -10.74 1.69 -13.28
CA ASP A 47 -11.75 2.68 -12.89
C ASP A 47 -11.17 3.75 -11.94
N MET A 48 -10.96 4.96 -12.47
CA MET A 48 -10.45 6.11 -11.72
C MET A 48 -11.33 6.52 -10.52
N ALA A 49 -12.65 6.32 -10.57
CA ALA A 49 -13.53 6.63 -9.44
C ALA A 49 -13.31 5.65 -8.29
N VAL A 50 -13.10 4.37 -8.58
CA VAL A 50 -12.72 3.36 -7.58
C VAL A 50 -11.34 3.66 -7.00
N LEU A 51 -10.36 3.98 -7.84
CA LEU A 51 -9.00 4.31 -7.38
C LEU A 51 -8.98 5.54 -6.47
N ARG A 52 -9.74 6.59 -6.78
CA ARG A 52 -9.88 7.78 -5.92
C ARG A 52 -10.49 7.45 -4.56
N GLN A 53 -11.51 6.59 -4.54
CA GLN A 53 -12.12 6.13 -3.29
C GLN A 53 -11.11 5.32 -2.45
N ALA A 54 -10.34 4.44 -3.09
CA ALA A 54 -9.30 3.65 -2.42
C ALA A 54 -8.21 4.56 -1.82
N MET A 55 -7.67 5.51 -2.60
CA MET A 55 -6.66 6.46 -2.12
C MET A 55 -7.17 7.33 -0.97
N ALA A 56 -8.40 7.83 -1.07
CA ALA A 56 -9.01 8.63 -0.02
C ALA A 56 -9.15 7.83 1.29
N ARG A 57 -9.63 6.58 1.22
CA ARG A 57 -9.73 5.69 2.39
C ARG A 57 -8.37 5.32 2.96
N ALA A 58 -7.39 4.98 2.12
CA ALA A 58 -6.04 4.64 2.55
C ALA A 58 -5.33 5.78 3.29
N ARG A 59 -5.68 7.04 2.98
CA ARG A 59 -5.12 8.23 3.66
C ARG A 59 -5.81 8.56 4.99
N GLN A 60 -7.00 8.02 5.27
CA GLN A 60 -7.73 8.32 6.50
C GLN A 60 -6.96 7.84 7.73
N GLY A 61 -6.84 8.70 8.74
CA GLY A 61 -6.14 8.39 9.99
C GLY A 61 -4.60 8.43 9.91
N ILE A 62 -4.02 8.69 8.74
CA ILE A 62 -2.57 8.85 8.57
C ILE A 62 -2.22 10.33 8.58
N GLU A 63 -1.68 10.79 9.70
CA GLU A 63 -1.18 12.16 9.83
C GLU A 63 0.14 12.33 9.05
N PRO A 64 0.32 13.44 8.32
CA PRO A 64 1.62 13.77 7.76
C PRO A 64 2.63 13.92 8.91
N ALA A 65 3.84 13.38 8.75
CA ALA A 65 4.91 13.46 9.75
C ALA A 65 5.43 14.89 10.07
N GLY A 66 4.73 15.94 9.61
CA GLY A 66 5.18 17.34 9.65
C GLY A 66 6.35 17.62 8.71
N HIS A 67 6.51 18.87 8.30
CA HIS A 67 7.83 19.36 7.86
C HIS A 67 8.57 19.77 9.15
N ASP A 68 9.72 19.14 9.41
CA ASP A 68 10.73 19.39 10.47
C ASP A 68 10.53 18.84 11.90
N ALA A 69 11.35 17.82 12.23
CA ALA A 69 11.97 17.66 13.56
C ALA A 69 13.32 16.89 13.57
N THR A 70 13.93 16.54 12.42
CA THR A 70 15.21 15.78 12.40
C THR A 70 16.44 16.64 12.09
N ILE A 71 16.29 17.93 11.75
CA ILE A 71 17.43 18.83 11.51
C ILE A 71 17.90 19.57 12.79
N ALA A 72 17.13 19.58 13.87
CA ALA A 72 17.48 20.30 15.11
C ALA A 72 18.41 19.52 16.09
N ALA A 73 18.90 18.33 15.75
CA ALA A 73 19.73 17.50 16.64
C ALA A 73 21.25 17.59 16.36
N ARG A 74 21.73 18.73 15.86
CA ARG A 74 23.16 19.03 15.65
C ARG A 74 23.58 20.41 16.17
N ALA A 75 23.09 20.79 17.35
CA ALA A 75 23.61 21.91 18.12
C ALA A 75 24.13 21.41 19.47
#